data_AF-A0A497S3Q8-F1
#
_entry.id   AF-A0A497S3Q8-F1
#
_cell.length_a   1.000
_cell.length_b   1.000
_cell.length_c   1.000
_cell.angle_alpha   90.00
_cell.angle_beta   90.00
_cell.angle_gamma   90.00
#
_symmetry.space_group_name_H-M   'P 1'
#
loop_
_entity.id
_entity.type
_entity.pdbx_description
1 polymer ?
#
loop_
_entity_poly.entity_id
_entity_poly.type
_entity_poly.pdbx_seq_one_letter_code
_entity_poly.pdbx_strand_id
1 'polypeptide(L)'
;MKNHIIIITIICLFCAFCSCTYQPSEENSPPEETMKPKEKILSIINGFDRNNDSTFDRVEEIVEIGEPAVPYLIELLYSNDTYHKWAALYALSRIGHEVDRKKQEEIISHVKNLFDDKNPTIRQTAAGIAVGLGEKEGIPILIEYLKSDDTRLLSKPRRSLSSYSISVLRYYTRQNFGYSIYVPMDEREEAIKKWENWWEKNKDSLVWDPNIWEYGGYVIKS
;
A
#
# COMPACT_ATOMS: atom_id res chain seq x y z
N MET A 1 26.26 -10.33 -91.25
CA MET A 1 25.47 -9.88 -92.41
C MET A 1 24.01 -9.95 -92.07
N LYS A 2 23.31 -8.80 -92.17
CA LYS A 2 21.85 -8.64 -92.25
C LYS A 2 21.06 -9.02 -90.98
N ASN A 3 19.98 -8.36 -90.60
CA ASN A 3 19.38 -7.06 -90.92
C ASN A 3 18.23 -6.90 -89.90
N HIS A 4 17.90 -5.65 -89.59
CA HIS A 4 16.66 -5.22 -88.92
C HIS A 4 15.38 -5.83 -89.51
N ILE A 5 14.31 -5.87 -88.70
CA ILE A 5 12.87 -5.60 -88.97
C ILE A 5 12.14 -5.87 -87.63
N ILE A 6 11.85 -4.87 -86.79
CA ILE A 6 10.67 -3.97 -86.72
C ILE A 6 9.29 -4.69 -86.70
N ILE A 7 8.46 -4.21 -85.76
CA ILE A 7 7.00 -3.92 -85.80
C ILE A 7 6.05 -4.84 -84.98
N ILE A 8 5.21 -4.15 -84.18
CA ILE A 8 3.79 -4.39 -83.81
C ILE A 8 3.51 -4.88 -82.37
N THR A 9 3.44 -3.89 -81.47
CA THR A 9 2.34 -3.53 -80.54
C THR A 9 1.13 -4.48 -80.43
N ILE A 10 0.70 -4.81 -79.19
CA ILE A 10 -0.65 -4.51 -78.62
C ILE A 10 -0.85 -5.22 -77.26
N ILE A 11 -0.89 -4.39 -76.21
CA ILE A 11 -1.86 -4.31 -75.10
C ILE A 11 -2.29 -5.61 -74.39
N CYS A 12 -2.01 -5.70 -73.08
CA CYS A 12 -3.03 -5.90 -72.04
C CYS A 12 -2.48 -5.57 -70.64
N LEU A 13 -3.18 -4.66 -69.95
CA LEU A 13 -3.01 -4.30 -68.54
C LEU A 13 -3.01 -5.55 -67.66
N PHE A 14 -2.09 -5.64 -66.68
CA PHE A 14 -2.45 -6.07 -65.32
C PHE A 14 -1.45 -5.50 -64.31
N CYS A 15 -1.99 -4.76 -63.35
CA CYS A 15 -1.27 -4.17 -62.23
C CYS A 15 -0.93 -5.25 -61.19
N ALA A 16 0.31 -5.27 -60.70
CA ALA A 16 0.61 -5.70 -59.33
C ALA A 16 1.94 -5.07 -58.91
N PHE A 17 1.88 -4.23 -57.88
CA PHE A 17 2.91 -3.34 -57.42
C PHE A 17 4.15 -4.10 -56.88
N CYS A 18 5.30 -3.56 -57.27
CA CYS A 18 6.63 -3.90 -56.77
C CYS A 18 6.66 -3.78 -55.23
N SER A 19 6.92 -4.90 -54.54
CA SER A 19 7.09 -4.93 -53.09
C SER A 19 8.41 -4.27 -52.70
N CYS A 20 8.38 -2.97 -52.40
CA CYS A 20 9.41 -2.35 -51.56
C CYS A 20 9.35 -2.99 -50.17
N THR A 21 10.40 -3.69 -49.78
CA THR A 21 10.57 -4.20 -48.42
C THR A 21 10.75 -3.03 -47.47
N TYR A 22 9.73 -2.77 -46.65
CA TYR A 22 9.78 -1.87 -45.50
C TYR A 22 10.58 -2.56 -44.39
N GLN A 23 11.79 -2.06 -44.09
CA GLN A 23 12.50 -2.37 -42.86
C GLN A 23 12.12 -1.30 -41.82
N PRO A 24 11.56 -1.66 -40.65
CA PRO A 24 11.44 -0.72 -39.55
C PRO A 24 12.86 -0.42 -39.05
N SER A 25 13.20 0.86 -38.95
CA SER A 25 14.38 1.28 -38.19
C SER A 25 14.18 0.91 -36.73
N GLU A 26 15.05 0.04 -36.20
CA GLU A 26 15.27 -0.11 -34.77
C GLU A 26 15.72 1.25 -34.23
N GLU A 27 14.76 1.98 -33.67
CA GLU A 27 14.99 3.20 -32.93
C GLU A 27 15.71 2.80 -31.63
N ASN A 28 17.05 2.73 -31.70
CA ASN A 28 17.92 2.67 -30.52
C ASN A 28 17.81 3.99 -29.74
N SER A 29 16.68 4.16 -29.05
CA SER A 29 16.59 5.09 -27.93
C SER A 29 17.59 4.61 -26.87
N PRO A 30 18.42 5.50 -26.27
CA PRO A 30 19.27 5.13 -25.14
C PRO A 30 18.41 4.43 -24.07
N PRO A 31 18.91 3.42 -23.35
CA PRO A 31 18.15 2.83 -22.25
C PRO A 31 17.76 3.97 -21.30
N GLU A 32 16.45 4.17 -21.12
CA GLU A 32 15.90 5.14 -20.21
C GLU A 32 16.60 4.92 -18.86
N GLU A 33 17.39 5.91 -18.42
CA GLU A 33 18.22 5.76 -17.22
C GLU A 33 17.26 5.66 -16.03
N THR A 34 16.93 4.43 -15.65
CA THR A 34 15.92 4.16 -14.62
C THR A 34 16.38 4.79 -13.32
N MET A 35 15.71 5.87 -12.92
CA MET A 35 16.00 6.60 -11.68
C MET A 35 16.11 5.61 -10.51
N LYS A 36 17.13 5.74 -9.66
CA LYS A 36 17.35 4.80 -8.55
C LYS A 36 16.13 4.80 -7.62
N PRO A 37 15.80 3.67 -6.95
CA PRO A 37 14.62 3.59 -6.07
C PRO A 37 14.51 4.73 -5.06
N LYS A 38 15.62 5.14 -4.43
CA LYS A 38 15.64 6.28 -3.49
C LYS A 38 15.19 7.58 -4.14
N GLU A 39 15.75 7.90 -5.30
CA GLU A 39 15.47 9.14 -6.03
C GLU A 39 14.02 9.16 -6.51
N LYS A 40 13.49 8.00 -6.97
CA LYS A 40 12.08 7.85 -7.33
C LYS A 40 11.16 8.11 -6.15
N ILE A 41 11.43 7.47 -5.01
CA ILE A 41 10.65 7.64 -3.79
C ILE A 41 10.66 9.11 -3.34
N LEU A 42 11.83 9.74 -3.28
CA LEU A 42 11.95 11.14 -2.87
C LEU A 42 11.22 12.08 -3.84
N SER A 43 11.30 11.84 -5.15
CA SER A 43 10.58 12.62 -6.16
C SER A 43 9.05 12.52 -5.99
N ILE A 44 8.53 11.32 -5.72
CA ILE A 44 7.10 11.10 -5.46
C ILE A 44 6.68 11.82 -4.18
N ILE A 45 7.42 11.62 -3.09
CA ILE A 45 7.10 12.16 -1.77
C ILE A 45 7.16 13.69 -1.76
N ASN A 46 8.19 14.29 -2.34
CA ASN A 46 8.32 15.74 -2.42
C ASN A 46 7.28 16.38 -3.36
N GLY A 47 6.76 15.60 -4.31
CA GLY A 47 5.68 16.01 -5.22
C GLY A 47 4.27 15.75 -4.68
N PHE A 48 4.12 15.26 -3.45
CA PHE A 48 2.83 14.95 -2.86
C PHE A 48 2.05 16.22 -2.49
N ASP A 49 0.79 16.30 -2.92
CA ASP A 49 -0.14 17.36 -2.55
C ASP A 49 -1.46 16.74 -2.08
N ARG A 50 -1.77 16.92 -0.79
CA ARG A 50 -3.00 16.43 -0.16
C ARG A 50 -4.30 16.92 -0.81
N ASN A 51 -4.25 18.00 -1.59
CA ASN A 51 -5.41 18.55 -2.29
C ASN A 51 -5.49 18.08 -3.75
N ASN A 52 -4.49 17.32 -4.21
CA ASN A 52 -4.42 16.78 -5.57
C ASN A 52 -4.41 15.25 -5.54
N ASP A 53 -5.55 14.68 -5.91
CA ASP A 53 -5.82 13.24 -5.90
C ASP A 53 -4.82 12.45 -6.74
N SER A 54 -4.35 13.01 -7.86
CA SER A 54 -3.36 12.34 -8.71
C SER A 54 -2.04 12.07 -8.00
N THR A 55 -1.69 12.87 -6.98
CA THR A 55 -0.45 12.65 -6.23
C THR A 55 -0.56 11.50 -5.21
N PHE A 56 -1.79 11.09 -4.87
CA PHE A 56 -2.02 9.86 -4.10
C PHE A 56 -1.72 8.63 -4.92
N ASP A 57 -2.17 8.60 -6.18
CA ASP A 57 -1.90 7.49 -7.08
C ASP A 57 -0.40 7.30 -7.29
N ARG A 58 0.39 8.37 -7.23
CA ARG A 58 1.86 8.28 -7.30
C ARG A 58 2.48 7.56 -6.10
N VAL A 59 1.85 7.56 -4.92
CA VAL A 59 2.33 6.77 -3.77
C VAL A 59 2.23 5.27 -4.07
N GLU A 60 1.31 4.85 -4.93
CA GLU A 60 1.21 3.46 -5.40
C GLU A 60 2.47 3.05 -6.18
N GLU A 61 3.09 3.97 -6.92
CA GLU A 61 4.35 3.70 -7.62
C GLU A 61 5.48 3.34 -6.64
N ILE A 62 5.40 3.75 -5.36
CA ILE A 62 6.36 3.32 -4.33
C ILE A 62 6.09 1.87 -3.92
N VAL A 63 4.82 1.46 -3.89
CA VAL A 63 4.44 0.08 -3.57
C VAL A 63 4.90 -0.87 -4.67
N GLU A 64 4.80 -0.46 -5.93
CA GLU A 64 5.29 -1.23 -7.08
C GLU A 64 6.81 -1.49 -7.06
N ILE A 65 7.59 -0.65 -6.36
CA ILE A 65 9.02 -0.90 -6.15
C ILE A 65 9.22 -2.14 -5.27
N GLY A 66 8.31 -2.41 -4.34
CA GLY A 66 8.36 -3.57 -3.45
C GLY A 66 9.43 -3.49 -2.35
N GLU A 67 10.02 -4.63 -2.00
CA GLU A 67 11.03 -4.75 -0.93
C GLU A 67 12.18 -3.72 -1.02
N PRO A 68 12.77 -3.41 -2.20
CA PRO A 68 13.81 -2.39 -2.32
C PRO A 68 13.43 -0.98 -1.81
N ALA A 69 12.13 -0.67 -1.67
CA ALA A 69 11.69 0.60 -1.10
C ALA A 69 11.79 0.65 0.43
N VAL A 70 11.78 -0.50 1.12
CA VAL A 70 11.64 -0.60 2.58
C VAL A 70 12.67 0.24 3.34
N PRO A 71 13.99 0.22 3.03
CA PRO A 71 14.96 1.03 3.77
C PRO A 71 14.66 2.54 3.72
N TYR A 72 14.19 3.02 2.56
CA TYR A 72 13.88 4.45 2.38
C TYR A 72 12.55 4.83 3.00
N LEU A 73 11.57 3.92 2.98
CA LEU A 73 10.32 4.10 3.70
C LEU A 73 10.56 4.18 5.21
N ILE A 74 11.46 3.34 5.75
CA ILE A 74 11.89 3.41 7.15
C ILE A 74 12.55 4.76 7.47
N GLU A 75 13.44 5.29 6.61
CA GLU A 75 14.01 6.64 6.79
C GLU A 75 12.90 7.70 6.93
N LEU A 76 11.85 7.63 6.10
CA LEU A 76 10.74 8.59 6.07
C LEU A 76 9.85 8.54 7.31
N LEU A 77 9.80 7.42 8.05
CA LEU A 77 9.07 7.33 9.34
C LEU A 77 9.61 8.33 10.38
N TYR A 78 10.88 8.72 10.26
CA TYR A 78 11.55 9.67 11.16
C TYR A 78 11.51 11.11 10.66
N SER A 79 10.83 11.39 9.53
CA SER A 79 10.64 12.74 9.02
C SER A 79 9.88 13.61 10.02
N ASN A 80 10.15 14.92 10.06
CA ASN A 80 9.28 15.86 10.80
C ASN A 80 7.96 16.14 10.07
N ASP A 81 7.87 15.80 8.79
CA ASP A 81 6.67 15.99 7.99
C ASP A 81 5.69 14.82 8.19
N THR A 82 4.47 15.14 8.61
CA THR A 82 3.40 14.16 8.84
C THR A 82 3.00 13.44 7.54
N TYR A 83 3.03 14.10 6.39
CA TYR A 83 2.67 13.49 5.10
C TYR A 83 3.74 12.50 4.64
N HIS A 84 5.02 12.79 4.89
CA HIS A 84 6.10 11.84 4.62
C HIS A 84 5.91 10.57 5.46
N LYS A 85 5.64 10.70 6.76
CA LYS A 85 5.33 9.55 7.62
C LYS A 85 4.11 8.79 7.14
N TRP A 86 3.04 9.50 6.77
CA TRP A 86 1.81 8.88 6.31
C TRP A 86 2.05 8.06 5.03
N ALA A 87 2.72 8.63 4.03
CA ALA A 87 3.01 7.94 2.77
C ALA A 87 3.92 6.72 3.00
N ALA A 88 4.90 6.87 3.90
CA ALA A 88 5.75 5.76 4.30
C ALA A 88 4.97 4.61 4.94
N LEU A 89 4.12 4.92 5.94
CA LEU A 89 3.26 3.93 6.59
C LEU A 89 2.28 3.30 5.60
N TYR A 90 1.69 4.08 4.70
CA TYR A 90 0.79 3.58 3.68
C TYR A 90 1.47 2.54 2.79
N ALA A 91 2.64 2.86 2.24
CA ALA A 91 3.38 1.92 1.40
C ALA A 91 3.86 0.69 2.18
N LEU A 92 4.38 0.88 3.40
CA LEU A 92 4.81 -0.23 4.27
C LEU A 92 3.66 -1.17 4.65
N SER A 93 2.44 -0.66 4.79
CA SER A 93 1.26 -1.51 5.07
C SER A 93 0.94 -2.49 3.97
N ARG A 94 1.36 -2.20 2.74
CA ARG A 94 1.13 -3.05 1.56
C ARG A 94 2.31 -3.96 1.30
N ILE A 95 3.53 -3.38 1.29
CA ILE A 95 4.77 -4.13 1.07
C ILE A 95 5.03 -5.13 2.22
N GLY A 96 4.65 -4.80 3.45
CA GLY A 96 4.98 -5.60 4.64
C GLY A 96 4.48 -7.05 4.59
N HIS A 97 3.39 -7.33 3.88
CA HIS A 97 2.86 -8.70 3.74
C HIS A 97 3.56 -9.51 2.65
N GLU A 98 4.32 -8.86 1.77
CA GLU A 98 4.99 -9.47 0.61
C GLU A 98 6.47 -9.77 0.86
N VAL A 99 7.02 -9.27 1.97
CA VAL A 99 8.43 -9.45 2.36
C VAL A 99 8.61 -10.59 3.35
N ASP A 100 9.84 -11.08 3.47
CA ASP A 100 10.16 -12.16 4.40
C ASP A 100 9.96 -11.77 5.88
N ARG A 101 9.97 -12.78 6.76
CA ARG A 101 9.71 -12.55 8.19
C ARG A 101 10.74 -11.61 8.85
N LYS A 102 12.00 -11.67 8.42
CA LYS A 102 13.07 -10.83 8.97
C LYS A 102 12.82 -9.37 8.62
N LYS A 103 12.38 -9.10 7.38
CA LYS A 103 12.00 -7.75 6.93
C LYS A 103 10.73 -7.26 7.60
N GLN A 104 9.75 -8.13 7.84
CA GLN A 104 8.58 -7.80 8.67
C GLN A 104 8.99 -7.36 10.07
N GLU A 105 9.89 -8.09 10.74
CA GLU A 105 10.39 -7.75 12.07
C GLU A 105 11.12 -6.40 12.10
N GLU A 106 11.91 -6.10 11.06
CA GLU A 106 12.51 -4.77 10.85
C GLU A 106 11.42 -3.69 10.77
N ILE A 107 10.43 -3.86 9.89
CA ILE A 107 9.30 -2.92 9.74
C ILE A 107 8.58 -2.72 11.08
N ILE A 108 8.22 -3.81 11.77
CA ILE A 108 7.55 -3.80 13.08
C ILE A 108 8.35 -2.94 14.07
N SER A 109 9.66 -3.16 14.17
CA SER A 109 10.51 -2.44 15.13
C SER A 109 10.49 -0.92 14.91
N HIS A 110 10.44 -0.49 13.65
CA HIS A 110 10.41 0.93 13.29
C HIS A 110 9.03 1.54 13.47
N VAL A 111 7.95 0.85 13.07
CA VAL A 111 6.58 1.38 13.23
C VAL A 111 6.15 1.47 14.69
N LYS A 112 6.65 0.61 15.58
CA LYS A 112 6.39 0.70 17.03
C LYS A 112 6.83 2.04 17.63
N ASN A 113 7.89 2.67 17.10
CA ASN A 113 8.35 3.98 17.56
C ASN A 113 7.33 5.11 17.30
N LEU A 114 6.33 4.86 16.46
CA LEU A 114 5.28 5.81 16.12
C LEU A 114 4.00 5.60 16.93
N PHE A 115 3.99 4.67 17.90
CA PHE A 115 2.84 4.45 18.78
C PHE A 115 2.49 5.68 19.63
N ASP A 116 3.46 6.55 19.90
CA ASP A 116 3.29 7.80 20.64
C ASP A 116 3.45 9.06 19.76
N ASP A 117 3.34 8.91 18.43
CA ASP A 117 3.45 10.05 17.51
C ASP A 117 2.40 11.14 17.84
N LYS A 118 2.76 12.41 17.63
CA LYS A 118 1.87 13.55 17.91
C LYS A 118 0.59 13.50 17.09
N ASN A 119 0.63 12.94 15.88
CA ASN A 119 -0.53 12.84 15.00
C ASN A 119 -1.31 11.52 15.24
N PRO A 120 -2.62 11.58 15.54
CA PRO A 120 -3.41 10.39 15.83
C PRO A 120 -3.56 9.42 14.63
N THR A 121 -3.57 9.93 13.40
CA THR A 121 -3.60 9.08 12.20
C THR A 121 -2.31 8.27 12.06
N ILE A 122 -1.17 8.86 12.42
CA ILE A 122 0.14 8.18 12.40
C ILE A 122 0.17 7.09 13.48
N ARG A 123 -0.19 7.40 14.73
CA ARG A 123 -0.29 6.40 15.82
C ARG A 123 -1.18 5.22 15.44
N GLN A 124 -2.39 5.51 14.95
CA GLN A 124 -3.34 4.47 14.54
C GLN A 124 -2.80 3.60 13.41
N THR A 125 -2.23 4.21 12.37
CA THR A 125 -1.78 3.46 11.18
C THR A 125 -0.58 2.60 11.54
N ALA A 126 0.35 3.11 12.35
CA ALA A 126 1.46 2.33 12.89
C ALA A 126 0.97 1.13 13.71
N ALA A 127 0.00 1.33 14.62
CA ALA A 127 -0.62 0.25 15.37
C ALA A 127 -1.30 -0.78 14.46
N GLY A 128 -2.00 -0.34 13.41
CA GLY A 128 -2.64 -1.22 12.44
C GLY A 128 -1.67 -2.10 11.67
N ILE A 129 -0.56 -1.52 11.20
CA ILE A 129 0.52 -2.27 10.54
C ILE A 129 1.14 -3.28 11.48
N ALA A 130 1.48 -2.85 12.71
CA ALA A 130 2.03 -3.74 13.72
C ALA A 130 1.10 -4.95 13.95
N VAL A 131 -0.19 -4.71 14.20
CA VAL A 131 -1.18 -5.78 14.41
C VAL A 131 -1.24 -6.73 13.21
N GLY A 132 -1.24 -6.20 11.99
CA GLY A 132 -1.28 -7.01 10.77
C GLY A 132 -0.01 -7.79 10.47
N LEU A 133 1.13 -7.39 11.01
CA LEU A 133 2.39 -8.13 10.89
C LEU A 133 2.67 -9.04 12.10
N GLY A 134 1.69 -9.22 12.99
CA GLY A 134 1.76 -10.11 14.13
C GLY A 134 2.33 -9.50 15.41
N GLU A 135 2.37 -8.17 15.50
CA GLU A 135 2.73 -7.43 16.70
C GLU A 135 1.48 -6.98 17.48
N LYS A 136 1.17 -7.69 18.57
CA LYS A 136 -0.09 -7.52 19.34
C LYS A 136 -0.12 -6.25 20.18
N GLU A 137 1.03 -5.63 20.45
CA GLU A 137 1.09 -4.36 21.20
C GLU A 137 0.28 -3.23 20.55
N GLY A 138 -0.02 -3.30 19.24
CA GLY A 138 -0.89 -2.33 18.58
C GLY A 138 -2.39 -2.49 18.89
N ILE A 139 -2.83 -3.66 19.40
CA ILE A 139 -4.25 -3.94 19.71
C ILE A 139 -4.85 -2.91 20.69
N PRO A 140 -4.27 -2.64 21.88
CA PRO A 140 -4.84 -1.67 22.82
C PRO A 140 -4.95 -0.26 22.24
N ILE A 141 -4.01 0.16 21.38
CA ILE A 141 -4.06 1.46 20.70
C ILE A 141 -5.25 1.53 19.75
N LEU A 142 -5.50 0.47 18.97
CA LEU A 142 -6.67 0.40 18.08
C LEU A 142 -7.98 0.36 18.87
N ILE A 143 -8.02 -0.30 20.03
CA ILE A 143 -9.18 -0.30 20.94
C ILE A 143 -9.46 1.12 21.45
N GLU A 144 -8.44 1.89 21.82
CA GLU A 144 -8.59 3.30 22.22
C GLU A 144 -9.26 4.12 21.10
N TYR A 145 -8.83 3.94 19.85
CA TYR A 145 -9.40 4.65 18.71
C TYR A 145 -10.84 4.27 18.35
N LEU A 146 -11.41 3.22 18.94
CA LEU A 146 -12.86 2.98 18.86
C LEU A 146 -13.68 4.10 19.54
N LYS A 147 -13.07 4.87 20.44
CA LYS A 147 -13.69 6.01 21.14
C LYS A 147 -13.62 7.32 20.33
N SER A 148 -13.04 7.30 19.13
CA SER A 148 -12.82 8.51 18.32
C SER A 148 -13.68 8.51 17.04
N ASP A 149 -14.34 9.65 16.80
CA ASP A 149 -14.98 9.99 15.53
C ASP A 149 -14.13 10.92 14.66
N ASP A 150 -12.89 11.22 15.07
CA ASP A 150 -11.99 12.03 14.27
C ASP A 150 -11.73 11.37 12.91
N THR A 151 -11.59 12.20 11.88
CA THR A 151 -11.32 11.71 10.53
C THR A 151 -9.82 11.45 10.34
N ARG A 152 -9.48 10.34 9.67
CA ARG A 152 -8.11 10.06 9.24
C ARG A 152 -7.61 11.15 8.29
N LEU A 153 -6.36 11.60 8.48
CA LEU A 153 -5.73 12.69 7.75
C LEU A 153 -5.93 12.62 6.24
N LEU A 154 -5.72 11.44 5.65
CA LEU A 154 -5.83 11.20 4.21
C LEU A 154 -6.57 9.89 3.95
N SER A 155 -7.90 9.97 3.91
CA SER A 155 -8.77 8.86 3.53
C SER A 155 -9.81 9.31 2.53
N LYS A 156 -9.95 8.55 1.44
CA LYS A 156 -10.99 8.74 0.42
C LYS A 156 -11.76 7.42 0.22
N PRO A 157 -13.08 7.39 0.51
CA PRO A 157 -13.85 8.43 1.21
C PRO A 157 -13.29 8.70 2.61
N ARG A 158 -13.67 9.84 3.22
CA ARG A 158 -13.28 10.17 4.60
C ARG A 158 -13.72 9.05 5.53
N ARG A 159 -12.76 8.39 6.17
CA ARG A 159 -12.99 7.36 7.18
C ARG A 159 -12.60 7.88 8.56
N SER A 160 -13.41 7.58 9.56
CA SER A 160 -13.06 7.87 10.95
C SER A 160 -11.91 6.98 11.40
N LEU A 161 -11.22 7.43 12.45
CA LEU A 161 -10.23 6.63 13.16
C LEU A 161 -10.87 5.32 13.65
N SER A 162 -12.07 5.37 14.23
CA SER A 162 -12.78 4.17 14.67
C SER A 162 -13.09 3.18 13.54
N SER A 163 -13.42 3.64 12.32
CA SER A 163 -13.72 2.77 11.17
C SER A 163 -12.53 1.93 10.74
N TYR A 164 -11.33 2.52 10.66
CA TYR A 164 -10.12 1.75 10.36
C TYR A 164 -9.79 0.79 11.50
N SER A 165 -9.81 1.28 12.74
CA SER A 165 -9.42 0.48 13.92
C SER A 165 -10.29 -0.76 14.09
N ILE A 166 -11.62 -0.62 13.99
CA ILE A 166 -12.51 -1.78 14.11
C ILE A 166 -12.30 -2.77 12.97
N SER A 167 -11.96 -2.30 11.76
CA SER A 167 -11.71 -3.18 10.62
C SER A 167 -10.48 -4.05 10.85
N VAL A 168 -9.38 -3.44 11.31
CA VAL A 168 -8.13 -4.16 11.64
C VAL A 168 -8.36 -5.12 12.81
N LEU A 169 -8.98 -4.65 13.89
CA LEU A 169 -9.28 -5.48 15.07
C LEU A 169 -10.12 -6.70 14.67
N ARG A 170 -11.19 -6.52 13.91
CA ARG A 170 -12.04 -7.63 13.45
C ARG A 170 -11.30 -8.62 12.58
N TYR A 171 -10.52 -8.13 11.63
CA TYR A 171 -9.79 -8.97 10.71
C TYR A 171 -8.78 -9.84 11.47
N TYR A 172 -7.85 -9.23 12.22
CA TYR A 172 -6.76 -9.99 12.80
C TYR A 172 -7.13 -10.73 14.09
N THR A 173 -8.09 -10.25 14.89
CA THR A 173 -8.48 -10.95 16.15
C THR A 173 -9.66 -11.89 16.00
N ARG A 174 -10.39 -11.80 14.88
CA ARG A 174 -11.64 -12.52 14.60
C ARG A 174 -12.76 -12.24 15.60
N GLN A 175 -12.62 -11.21 16.43
CA GLN A 175 -13.66 -10.76 17.35
C GLN A 175 -14.51 -9.66 16.70
N ASN A 176 -15.74 -9.46 17.19
CA ASN A 176 -16.64 -8.44 16.64
C ASN A 176 -17.26 -7.56 17.73
N PHE A 177 -17.78 -8.19 18.79
CA PHE A 177 -18.42 -7.55 19.95
C PHE A 177 -19.55 -6.55 19.66
N GLY A 178 -20.10 -6.58 18.45
CA GLY A 178 -21.27 -5.77 18.07
C GLY A 178 -20.97 -4.28 17.83
N TYR A 179 -19.70 -3.88 17.76
CA TYR A 179 -19.34 -2.47 17.53
C TYR A 179 -19.87 -1.96 16.19
N SER A 180 -20.56 -0.83 16.17
CA SER A 180 -21.06 -0.22 14.92
C SER A 180 -20.62 1.23 14.83
N ILE A 181 -20.01 1.61 13.69
CA ILE A 181 -19.70 3.01 13.39
C ILE A 181 -20.93 3.82 12.97
N TYR A 182 -22.08 3.16 12.78
CA TYR A 182 -23.30 3.79 12.29
C TYR A 182 -24.26 4.22 13.41
N VAL A 183 -23.90 3.95 14.67
CA VAL A 183 -24.64 4.43 15.85
C VAL A 183 -23.87 5.55 16.56
N PRO A 184 -24.54 6.41 17.33
CA PRO A 184 -23.92 7.41 18.20
C PRO A 184 -22.84 6.81 19.15
N MET A 185 -21.86 7.61 19.56
CA MET A 185 -20.70 7.14 20.35
C MET A 185 -21.09 6.53 21.69
N ASP A 186 -22.07 7.09 22.38
CA ASP A 186 -22.63 6.59 23.64
C ASP A 186 -23.23 5.18 23.50
N GLU A 187 -23.85 4.88 22.37
CA GLU A 187 -24.35 3.53 22.06
C GLU A 187 -23.21 2.53 21.75
N ARG A 188 -21.98 2.99 21.48
CA ARG A 188 -20.81 2.13 21.22
C ARG A 188 -20.11 1.66 22.48
N GLU A 189 -20.37 2.30 23.62
CA GLU A 189 -19.64 2.08 24.88
C GLU A 189 -19.63 0.61 25.32
N GLU A 190 -20.76 -0.09 25.20
CA GLU A 190 -20.86 -1.50 25.61
C GLU A 190 -19.96 -2.39 24.75
N ALA A 191 -19.91 -2.15 23.43
CA ALA A 191 -19.05 -2.88 22.52
C ALA A 191 -17.56 -2.57 22.78
N ILE A 192 -17.24 -1.32 23.09
CA ILE A 192 -15.87 -0.91 23.46
C ILE A 192 -15.43 -1.60 24.75
N LYS A 193 -16.28 -1.64 25.80
CA LYS A 193 -16.00 -2.37 27.04
C LYS A 193 -15.76 -3.87 26.81
N LYS A 194 -16.49 -4.48 25.87
CA LYS A 194 -16.25 -5.88 25.47
C LYS A 194 -14.88 -6.08 24.81
N TRP A 195 -14.45 -5.15 23.95
CA TRP A 195 -13.10 -5.16 23.38
C TRP A 195 -12.02 -5.04 24.46
N GLU A 196 -12.14 -4.08 25.37
CA GLU A 196 -11.20 -3.85 26.47
C GLU A 196 -11.10 -5.09 27.38
N ASN A 197 -12.25 -5.63 27.82
CA ASN A 197 -12.28 -6.83 28.66
C ASN A 197 -11.70 -8.06 27.96
N TRP A 198 -11.97 -8.22 26.67
CA TRP A 198 -11.40 -9.30 25.89
C TRP A 198 -9.88 -9.18 25.79
N TRP A 199 -9.36 -7.98 25.52
CA TRP A 199 -7.92 -7.77 25.49
C TRP A 199 -7.27 -8.12 26.82
N GLU A 200 -7.78 -7.59 27.93
CA GLU A 200 -7.23 -7.85 29.26
C GLU A 200 -7.23 -9.34 29.63
N LYS A 201 -8.28 -10.07 29.23
CA LYS A 201 -8.39 -11.51 29.48
C LYS A 201 -7.43 -12.36 28.64
N ASN A 202 -7.10 -11.92 27.42
CA ASN A 202 -6.46 -12.79 26.43
C ASN A 202 -5.06 -12.34 25.98
N LYS A 203 -4.61 -11.13 26.34
CA LYS A 203 -3.33 -10.55 25.88
C LYS A 203 -2.12 -11.48 26.02
N ASP A 204 -2.06 -12.26 27.10
CA ASP A 204 -0.94 -13.17 27.37
C ASP A 204 -1.03 -14.47 26.56
N SER A 205 -2.23 -14.90 26.20
CA SER A 205 -2.51 -16.14 25.46
C SER A 205 -2.68 -15.93 23.95
N LEU A 206 -2.71 -14.68 23.48
CA LEU A 206 -2.77 -14.35 22.05
C LEU A 206 -1.44 -14.67 21.37
N VAL A 207 -1.52 -15.53 20.35
CA VAL A 207 -0.42 -15.96 19.51
C VAL A 207 -0.77 -15.69 18.06
N TRP A 208 0.21 -15.22 17.29
CA TRP A 208 0.08 -15.03 15.85
C TRP A 208 0.15 -16.37 15.11
N ASP A 209 -0.81 -16.62 14.23
CA ASP A 209 -0.82 -17.74 13.29
C ASP A 209 -0.77 -17.20 11.85
N PRO A 210 0.35 -17.37 11.13
CA PRO A 210 0.50 -16.86 9.76
C PRO A 210 -0.34 -17.66 8.75
N ASN A 211 -0.92 -18.80 9.13
CA ASN A 211 -1.67 -19.67 8.21
C ASN A 211 -3.19 -19.40 8.23
N ILE A 212 -3.64 -18.40 8.99
CA ILE A 212 -5.05 -18.02 9.03
C ILE A 212 -5.32 -16.96 7.97
N TRP A 213 -6.17 -17.31 7.01
CA TRP A 213 -6.49 -16.44 5.85
C TRP A 213 -5.24 -16.04 5.05
N GLU A 214 -5.34 -14.96 4.28
CA GLU A 214 -4.27 -14.51 3.38
C GLU A 214 -3.11 -13.84 4.13
N TYR A 215 -3.40 -13.09 5.20
CA TYR A 215 -2.41 -12.27 5.91
C TYR A 215 -2.15 -12.67 7.36
N GLY A 216 -2.60 -13.85 7.78
CA GLY A 216 -2.47 -14.31 9.17
C GLY A 216 -3.52 -13.74 10.12
N GLY A 217 -3.46 -14.18 11.38
CA GLY A 217 -4.35 -13.69 12.43
C GLY A 217 -3.98 -14.22 13.82
N TYR A 218 -4.62 -13.68 14.85
CA TYR A 218 -4.40 -14.10 16.23
C TYR A 218 -5.35 -15.22 16.65
N VAL A 219 -4.79 -16.18 17.37
CA VAL A 219 -5.52 -17.25 18.06
C VAL A 219 -5.24 -17.20 19.56
N ILE A 220 -6.20 -17.67 20.34
CA ILE A 220 -6.03 -17.85 21.78
C ILE A 220 -5.49 -19.26 21.99
N LYS A 221 -4.26 -19.38 22.49
CA LYS A 221 -3.67 -20.66 22.86
C LYS A 221 -4.25 -21.09 24.21
N SER A 222 -4.90 -22.24 24.24
CA SER A 222 -5.41 -22.89 25.46
C SER A 222 -4.30 -23.32 26.40
#